data_AF-A0A6M0SGV6-F1
#
_entry.id   AF-A0A6M0SGV6-F1
#
_cell.length_a   1.000
_cell.length_b   1.000
_cell.length_c   1.000
_cell.angle_alpha   90.00
_cell.angle_beta   90.00
_cell.angle_gamma   90.00
#
_symmetry.space_group_name_H-M   'P 1'
#
loop_
_entity.id
_entity.type
_entity.pdbx_description
1 polymer ?
#
loop_
_entity_poly.entity_id
_entity_poly.type
_entity_poly.pdbx_seq_one_letter_code
_entity_poly.pdbx_strand_id
1 'polypeptide(L)'
;MVSSMIHWRLRDVMDREGIQAKALAQEIGVTANAMTNLRGSEMPRINGERLNGLILGLNKLRRADSKLITLTDVIEFSLTPDEMSEVGISV
;
A
#
# COMPACT_ATOMS: atom_id res chain seq x y z
N MET A 1 14.61 10.74 14.31
CA MET A 1 13.75 10.52 13.13
C MET A 1 12.44 9.96 13.63
N VAL A 2 11.29 10.51 13.24
CA VAL A 2 10.00 9.94 13.62
C VAL A 2 9.84 8.64 12.84
N SER A 3 9.95 7.50 13.53
CA SER A 3 9.58 6.21 12.96
C SER A 3 8.05 6.15 12.95
N SER A 4 7.46 5.93 11.77
CA SER A 4 6.02 5.64 11.69
C SER A 4 5.86 4.13 11.74
N MET A 5 5.10 3.63 12.71
CA MET A 5 4.76 2.20 12.83
C MET A 5 3.94 1.70 11.64
N ILE A 6 3.29 2.60 10.89
CA ILE A 6 2.50 2.28 9.71
C ILE A 6 3.35 2.58 8.47
N HIS A 7 3.52 1.55 7.64
CA HIS A 7 4.27 1.60 6.38
C HIS A 7 3.34 1.43 5.19
N TRP A 8 3.59 2.24 4.17
CA TRP A 8 2.87 2.18 2.91
C TRP A 8 3.68 1.43 1.87
N ARG A 9 3.16 0.27 1.45
CA ARG A 9 3.85 -0.73 0.61
C ARG A 9 3.30 -0.80 -0.82
N LEU A 10 2.53 0.19 -1.26
CA LEU A 10 1.88 0.15 -2.58
C LEU A 10 2.88 -0.07 -3.72
N ARG A 11 4.05 0.60 -3.68
CA ARG A 11 5.07 0.45 -4.71
C ARG A 11 5.54 -1.00 -4.83
N ASP A 12 5.86 -1.62 -3.70
CA ASP A 12 6.37 -3.00 -3.67
C ASP A 12 5.31 -3.99 -4.15
N VAL A 13 4.04 -3.78 -3.79
CA VAL A 13 2.92 -4.59 -4.29
C VAL A 13 2.80 -4.47 -5.80
N MET A 14 2.89 -3.24 -6.33
CA MET A 14 2.83 -3.02 -7.77
C MET A 14 4.01 -3.68 -8.49
N ASP A 15 5.23 -3.53 -7.98
CA ASP A 15 6.43 -4.10 -8.58
C ASP A 15 6.40 -5.64 -8.53
N ARG A 16 5.96 -6.22 -7.41
CA ARG A 16 5.79 -7.67 -7.23
C ARG A 16 4.80 -8.28 -8.23
N GLU A 17 3.72 -7.56 -8.52
CA GLU A 17 2.67 -8.01 -9.44
C GLU A 17 2.86 -7.51 -10.88
N GLY A 18 3.93 -6.77 -11.17
CA GLY A 18 4.18 -6.20 -12.49
C GLY A 18 3.16 -5.14 -12.92
N ILE A 19 2.48 -4.49 -11.98
CA ILE A 19 1.43 -3.50 -12.23
C ILE A 19 2.06 -2.15 -12.59
N GLN A 20 1.82 -1.71 -13.82
CA GLN A 20 2.29 -0.40 -14.27
C GLN A 20 1.48 0.74 -13.63
N ALA A 21 2.18 1.77 -13.16
CA ALA A 21 1.55 2.95 -12.56
C ALA A 21 0.51 3.62 -13.46
N LYS A 22 0.78 3.70 -14.77
CA LYS A 22 -0.17 4.24 -15.75
C LYS A 22 -1.45 3.41 -15.84
N ALA A 23 -1.32 2.08 -15.85
CA ALA A 23 -2.46 1.17 -15.93
C ALA A 23 -3.34 1.27 -14.67
N LEU A 24 -2.72 1.27 -13.49
CA LEU A 24 -3.45 1.43 -12.24
C LEU A 24 -4.12 2.81 -12.15
N ALA A 25 -3.46 3.88 -12.58
CA ALA A 25 -4.01 5.23 -12.57
C ALA A 25 -5.27 5.33 -13.45
N GLN A 26 -5.23 4.72 -14.63
CA GLN A 26 -6.37 4.63 -15.53
C GLN A 26 -7.51 3.80 -14.92
N GLU A 27 -7.18 2.64 -14.33
CA GLU A 27 -8.17 1.74 -13.71
C GLU A 27 -8.94 2.41 -12.56
N ILE A 28 -8.25 3.20 -11.74
CA ILE A 28 -8.86 3.87 -10.57
C ILE A 28 -9.25 5.33 -10.84
N GLY A 29 -9.14 5.80 -12.10
CA GLY A 29 -9.60 7.13 -12.52
C GLY A 29 -8.81 8.31 -11.95
N VAL A 30 -7.51 8.17 -11.73
CA VAL A 30 -6.65 9.24 -11.19
C VAL A 30 -5.58 9.67 -12.19
N THR A 31 -5.01 10.86 -11.98
CA THR A 31 -3.93 11.38 -12.82
C THR A 31 -2.59 10.67 -12.55
N ALA A 32 -1.66 10.74 -13.49
CA ALA A 32 -0.31 10.20 -13.32
C ALA A 32 0.44 10.85 -12.13
N ASN A 33 0.22 12.15 -11.90
CA ASN A 33 0.77 12.85 -10.74
C ASN A 33 0.18 12.33 -9.42
N ALA A 34 -1.15 12.15 -9.38
CA ALA A 34 -1.81 11.56 -8.22
C ALA A 34 -1.29 10.15 -7.93
N MET A 35 -1.07 9.33 -8.97
CA MET A 35 -0.48 8.00 -8.83
C MET A 35 0.97 8.04 -8.33
N THR A 36 1.77 9.00 -8.79
CA THR A 36 3.16 9.16 -8.32
C THR A 36 3.20 9.45 -6.82
N ASN A 37 2.32 10.33 -6.33
CA ASN A 37 2.17 10.59 -4.91
C ASN A 37 1.61 9.38 -4.17
N LEU A 38 0.62 8.69 -4.77
CA LEU A 38 -0.01 7.52 -4.17
C LEU A 38 0.99 6.39 -3.94
N ARG A 39 1.94 6.14 -4.85
CA ARG A 39 2.98 5.10 -4.68
C ARG A 39 4.25 5.61 -3.99
N GLY A 40 4.17 6.76 -3.31
CA GLY A 40 5.25 7.31 -2.49
C GLY A 40 5.65 6.37 -1.36
N SER A 41 6.69 6.72 -0.61
CA SER A 41 7.07 5.99 0.61
C SER A 41 6.18 6.34 1.81
N GLU A 42 5.56 7.51 1.79
CA GLU A 42 4.66 7.97 2.84
C GLU A 42 3.21 7.58 2.54
N MET A 43 2.46 7.20 3.57
CA MET A 43 1.04 6.91 3.44
C MET A 43 0.29 8.20 3.08
N PRO A 44 -0.40 8.24 1.92
CA PRO A 44 -1.14 9.43 1.52
C PRO A 44 -2.41 9.58 2.37
N ARG A 45 -2.93 10.81 2.46
CA ARG A 45 -4.29 11.03 2.99
C ARG A 45 -5.31 10.40 2.05
N ILE A 46 -5.85 9.26 2.47
CA ILE A 46 -6.80 8.45 1.70
C ILE A 46 -7.99 8.05 2.58
N ASN A 47 -9.19 8.09 2.04
CA ASN A 47 -10.41 7.65 2.71
C ASN A 47 -10.75 6.20 2.32
N GLY A 48 -11.72 5.59 3.01
CA GLY A 48 -12.12 4.20 2.77
C GLY A 48 -12.60 3.92 1.34
N GLU A 49 -13.31 4.86 0.71
CA GLU A 49 -13.80 4.70 -0.67
C GLU A 49 -12.64 4.61 -1.68
N ARG A 50 -11.68 5.53 -1.60
CA ARG A 50 -10.50 5.52 -2.47
C ARG A 50 -9.62 4.30 -2.20
N LEU A 51 -9.51 3.87 -0.94
CA LEU A 51 -8.78 2.67 -0.58
C LEU A 51 -9.44 1.42 -1.16
N ASN A 52 -10.77 1.32 -1.11
CA ASN A 52 -11.50 0.23 -1.74
C ASN A 52 -11.28 0.21 -3.26
N GLY A 53 -11.38 1.37 -3.92
CA GLY A 53 -11.09 1.50 -5.35
C GLY A 53 -9.66 1.07 -5.70
N LEU A 54 -8.67 1.44 -4.88
CA LEU A 54 -7.29 1.02 -5.04
C LEU A 54 -7.14 -0.51 -4.96
N ILE A 55 -7.70 -1.15 -3.93
CA ILE A 55 -7.60 -2.60 -3.75
C ILE A 55 -8.29 -3.34 -4.90
N LEU A 56 -9.46 -2.88 -5.35
CA LEU A 56 -10.15 -3.44 -6.51
C LEU A 56 -9.32 -3.28 -7.79
N GLY A 57 -8.77 -2.09 -8.04
CA GLY A 57 -7.93 -1.82 -9.22
C GLY A 57 -6.66 -2.68 -9.25
N LEU A 58 -6.00 -2.83 -8.10
CA LEU A 58 -4.85 -3.73 -7.96
C LEU A 58 -5.24 -5.18 -8.30
N ASN A 59 -6.36 -5.68 -7.79
CA ASN A 59 -6.78 -7.06 -8.03
C ASN A 59 -7.25 -7.33 -9.47
N LYS A 60 -7.69 -6.31 -10.20
CA LYS A 60 -7.98 -6.45 -11.64
C LYS A 60 -6.71 -6.55 -12.49
N LEU A 61 -5.63 -5.89 -12.05
CA LEU A 61 -4.36 -5.81 -12.77
C LEU A 61 -3.31 -6.82 -12.28
N ARG A 62 -3.57 -7.53 -11.17
CA ARG A 62 -2.67 -8.54 -10.63
C ARG A 62 -2.44 -9.68 -11.63
N ARG A 63 -1.33 -10.39 -11.48
CA ARG A 63 -1.05 -11.59 -12.29
C ARG A 63 -2.11 -12.67 -12.01
N ALA A 64 -2.53 -13.38 -13.05
CA ALA A 64 -3.63 -14.35 -12.94
C ALA A 64 -3.36 -15.50 -11.95
N ASP A 65 -2.09 -15.88 -11.79
CA ASP A 65 -1.59 -16.94 -10.90
C ASP A 65 -1.21 -16.45 -9.49
N SER A 66 -1.30 -15.14 -9.23
CA SER A 66 -0.99 -14.56 -7.92
C SER A 66 -2.09 -14.85 -6.89
N LYS A 67 -1.82 -14.54 -5.61
CA LYS A 67 -2.86 -14.47 -4.57
C LYS A 67 -3.63 -13.16 -4.69
N LEU A 68 -4.82 -13.09 -4.08
CA LEU A 68 -5.55 -11.83 -3.96
C LEU A 68 -4.72 -10.82 -3.16
N ILE A 69 -4.67 -9.59 -3.65
CA ILE A 69 -4.04 -8.46 -2.95
C ILE A 69 -5.04 -7.93 -1.93
N THR A 70 -4.62 -7.82 -0.68
CA THR A 70 -5.46 -7.38 0.43
C THR A 70 -4.94 -6.07 1.02
N LEU A 71 -5.67 -5.51 1.99
CA LEU A 71 -5.22 -4.28 2.66
C LEU A 71 -3.87 -4.46 3.37
N THR A 72 -3.64 -5.62 3.97
CA THR A 72 -2.40 -5.94 4.69
C THR A 72 -1.19 -6.12 3.78
N ASP A 73 -1.40 -6.31 2.47
CA ASP A 73 -0.31 -6.26 1.49
C ASP A 73 0.17 -4.82 1.26
N VAL A 74 -0.73 -3.86 1.35
CA VAL A 74 -0.47 -2.45 0.99
C VAL A 74 -0.13 -1.61 2.24
N ILE A 75 -0.67 -1.98 3.40
CA ILE A 75 -0.40 -1.33 4.68
C ILE A 75 0.22 -2.35 5.62
N GLU A 76 1.43 -2.05 6.07
CA GLU A 76 2.16 -2.87 7.02
C GLU A 76 2.29 -2.14 8.34
N PHE A 77 2.18 -2.89 9.44
CA PHE A 77 2.43 -2.40 10.78
C PHE A 77 3.70 -3.06 11.31
N SER A 78 4.64 -2.27 11.81
CA SER A 78 5.83 -2.78 12.48
C SER A 78 6.12 -1.96 13.74
N LEU A 79 6.64 -2.64 14.75
CA LEU A 79 7.12 -2.04 15.99
C LEU A 79 8.64 -2.21 16.05
N THR A 80 9.33 -1.17 16.48
CA THR A 80 10.71 -1.29 16.95
C THR A 80 10.74 -2.03 18.29
N PRO A 81 11.88 -2.62 18.69
CA PRO A 81 12.01 -3.27 20.00
C PRO A 81 11.63 -2.36 21.17
N ASP A 82 12.00 -1.08 21.08
CA ASP A 82 11.65 -0.08 22.09
C ASP A 82 10.13 0.12 22.18
N GLU A 83 9.45 0.25 21.03
CA GLU A 83 7.99 0.39 20.98
C GLU A 83 7.25 -0.88 21.42
N MET A 84 7.79 -2.08 21.14
CA MET A 84 7.25 -3.35 21.66
C MET A 84 7.26 -3.38 23.19
N SER A 85 8.36 -2.90 23.79
CA SER A 85 8.48 -2.78 25.25
C SER A 85 7.48 -1.79 25.83
N GLU A 86 7.20 -0.67 25.14
CA GLU A 86 6.22 0.33 25.61
C GLU A 86 4.79 -0.22 25.67
N VAL A 87 4.41 -1.10 24.74
CA VAL A 87 3.08 -1.71 24.69
C VAL A 87 2.98 -3.04 25.45
N GLY A 88 4.04 -3.43 26.17
CA GLY A 88 4.05 -4.62 27.02
C GLY A 88 4.11 -5.95 26.27
N ILE A 89 4.67 -5.95 25.05
CA ILE A 89 4.92 -7.17 24.28
C ILE A 89 6.36 -7.61 24.54
N SER A 90 6.55 -8.76 25.20
CA SER A 90 7.87 -9.36 25.42
C SER A 90 8.39 -10.02 24.13
N VAL A 91 9.63 -9.69 23.76
CA VAL A 91 10.37 -10.28 22.61
C VAL A 91 11.11 -11.55 23.02
#